data_AF-A0A016V8P4-F1
#
_entry.id   AF-A0A016V8P4-F1
#
_cell.length_a   1.000
_cell.length_b   1.000
_cell.length_c   1.000
_cell.angle_alpha   90.00
_cell.angle_beta   90.00
_cell.angle_gamma   90.00
#
_symmetry.space_group_name_H-M   'P 1'
#
loop_
_entity.id
_entity.type
_entity.pdbx_description
1 polymer ?
#
loop_
_entity_poly.entity_id
_entity_poly.type
_entity_poly.pdbx_seq_one_letter_code
_entity_poly.pdbx_strand_id
1 'polypeptide(L)'
;MTCCFVALFLAACLSPARGQGSVYNLLKEVTGFSDHDFNVLAETIRTYGTMRMDILRTTNLDVARRIRIFNRRYDSLSHRERSFLDKMFNYAVSERIDGEPQSQTWSRFQIHYRNLSPPLCSSLLAEFPAFSQLGGLSFY
;
A
#
# COMPACT_ATOMS: atom_id res chain seq x y z
N MET A 1 18.82 1.80 3.98
CA MET A 1 17.65 0.90 3.89
C MET A 1 16.52 1.69 3.24
N THR A 2 15.99 1.14 2.17
CA THR A 2 15.60 1.86 0.95
C THR A 2 14.20 2.44 1.03
N CYS A 3 14.11 3.75 0.80
CA CYS A 3 12.90 4.58 0.78
C CYS A 3 11.94 4.27 -0.39
N CYS A 4 11.57 3.00 -0.63
CA CYS A 4 10.74 2.63 -1.79
C CYS A 4 9.25 2.95 -1.62
N PHE A 5 8.73 3.00 -0.39
CA PHE A 5 7.28 3.12 -0.16
C PHE A 5 6.68 4.48 -0.57
N VAL A 6 7.47 5.56 -0.49
CA VAL A 6 6.93 6.92 -0.47
C VAL A 6 7.16 7.70 -1.77
N ALA A 7 8.14 7.29 -2.59
CA ALA A 7 8.42 7.96 -3.87
C ALA A 7 7.32 7.76 -4.94
N LEU A 8 6.43 6.79 -4.74
CA LEU A 8 5.39 6.41 -5.71
C LEU A 8 4.07 7.18 -5.54
N PHE A 9 3.83 7.85 -4.42
CA PHE A 9 2.57 8.57 -4.12
C PHE A 9 2.54 10.02 -4.61
N LEU A 10 3.28 10.34 -5.67
CA LEU A 10 3.41 11.71 -6.16
C LEU A 10 2.17 12.16 -6.94
N ALA A 11 1.44 13.07 -6.28
CA ALA A 11 0.56 14.11 -6.85
C ALA A 11 -0.68 13.66 -7.63
N ALA A 12 -1.76 13.30 -6.93
CA ALA A 12 -3.11 13.55 -7.46
C ALA A 12 -4.15 13.72 -6.33
N CYS A 13 -4.95 14.77 -6.44
CA CYS A 13 -6.09 15.09 -5.59
C CYS A 13 -7.09 13.91 -5.55
N LEU A 14 -7.42 13.44 -4.34
CA LEU A 14 -8.16 12.21 -4.11
C LEU A 14 -9.68 12.46 -4.03
N SER A 15 -10.46 11.82 -4.91
CA SER A 15 -11.91 11.62 -4.76
C SER A 15 -12.21 10.14 -4.43
N PRO A 16 -13.19 9.78 -3.58
CA PRO A 16 -13.44 8.39 -3.20
C PRO A 16 -14.06 7.59 -4.35
N ALA A 17 -13.49 6.42 -4.68
CA ALA A 17 -14.06 5.48 -5.63
C ALA A 17 -14.70 4.30 -4.88
N ARG A 18 -15.99 4.04 -5.14
CA ARG A 18 -16.78 2.91 -4.62
C ARG A 18 -17.00 1.89 -5.74
N GLY A 19 -16.55 0.66 -5.52
CA GLY A 19 -16.76 -0.49 -6.41
C GLY A 19 -16.13 -1.74 -5.79
N GLN A 20 -16.67 -2.93 -6.13
CA GLN A 20 -16.11 -4.22 -5.72
C GLN A 20 -14.64 -4.34 -6.19
N GLY A 21 -13.73 -4.54 -5.24
CA GLY A 21 -12.29 -4.70 -5.47
C GLY A 21 -11.56 -3.40 -5.81
N SER A 22 -10.83 -2.82 -4.86
CA SER A 22 -9.96 -1.66 -5.07
C SER A 22 -8.62 -1.91 -4.40
N VAL A 23 -7.54 -1.84 -5.16
CA VAL A 23 -6.19 -2.06 -4.63
C VAL A 23 -5.81 -0.92 -3.69
N TYR A 24 -6.31 0.29 -3.96
CA TYR A 24 -6.15 1.42 -3.06
C TYR A 24 -6.86 1.23 -1.71
N ASN A 25 -8.10 0.73 -1.71
CA ASN A 25 -8.78 0.45 -0.44
C ASN A 25 -8.08 -0.68 0.32
N LEU A 26 -7.62 -1.72 -0.36
CA LEU A 26 -6.81 -2.77 0.26
C LEU A 26 -5.51 -2.22 0.86
N LEU A 27 -4.83 -1.32 0.14
CA LEU A 27 -3.64 -0.63 0.64
C LEU A 27 -3.92 0.09 1.96
N LYS A 28 -5.04 0.84 2.05
CA LYS A 28 -5.43 1.52 3.29
C LYS A 28 -5.57 0.54 4.45
N GLU A 29 -6.17 -0.62 4.21
CA GLU A 29 -6.35 -1.64 5.25
C GLU A 29 -5.03 -2.33 5.65
N VAL A 30 -4.16 -2.63 4.69
CA VAL A 30 -2.84 -3.23 4.95
C VAL A 30 -1.95 -2.28 5.76
N THR A 31 -2.01 -0.98 5.44
CA THR A 31 -1.16 0.05 6.08
C THR A 31 -1.77 0.64 7.35
N GLY A 32 -3.10 0.60 7.48
CA GLY A 32 -3.84 1.36 8.49
C GLY A 32 -3.85 2.88 8.23
N PHE A 33 -3.51 3.30 7.01
CA PHE A 33 -3.51 4.71 6.62
C PHE A 33 -4.88 5.12 6.08
N SER A 34 -5.27 6.33 6.42
CA SER A 34 -6.45 7.03 5.90
C SER A 34 -6.10 7.86 4.68
N ASP A 35 -7.11 8.33 3.95
CA ASP A 35 -6.93 9.30 2.86
C ASP A 35 -6.23 10.58 3.36
N HIS A 36 -6.48 10.99 4.61
CA HIS A 36 -5.77 12.10 5.24
C HIS A 36 -4.27 11.83 5.40
N ASP A 37 -3.89 10.64 5.87
CA ASP A 37 -2.48 10.27 6.02
C ASP A 37 -1.77 10.32 4.65
N PHE A 38 -2.40 9.77 3.61
CA PHE A 38 -1.86 9.85 2.24
C PHE A 38 -1.77 11.29 1.71
N ASN A 39 -2.73 12.15 2.02
CA ASN A 39 -2.67 13.57 1.66
C ASN A 39 -1.50 14.28 2.37
N VAL A 40 -1.27 14.03 3.65
CA VAL A 40 -0.13 14.60 4.40
C VAL A 40 1.20 14.12 3.81
N LEU A 41 1.30 12.85 3.45
CA LEU A 41 2.46 12.29 2.75
C LEU A 41 2.70 13.00 1.42
N ALA A 42 1.67 13.10 0.58
CA ALA A 42 1.74 13.73 -0.71
C ALA A 42 2.13 15.21 -0.61
N GLU A 43 1.56 15.95 0.34
CA GLU A 43 1.87 17.36 0.58
C GLU A 43 3.32 17.55 1.04
N THR A 44 3.82 16.68 1.91
CA THR A 44 5.22 16.70 2.36
C THR A 44 6.16 16.52 1.18
N ILE A 45 5.92 15.53 0.33
CA ILE A 45 6.76 15.29 -0.85
C ILE A 45 6.64 16.46 -1.84
N ARG A 46 5.43 16.95 -2.10
CA ARG A 46 5.20 18.09 -3.00
C ARG A 46 5.95 19.34 -2.55
N THR A 47 5.99 19.58 -1.24
CA THR A 47 6.64 20.76 -0.65
C THR A 47 8.16 20.64 -0.64
N TYR A 48 8.70 19.45 -0.36
CA TYR A 48 10.13 19.26 -0.11
C TYR A 48 10.86 18.45 -1.19
N GLY A 49 10.16 18.01 -2.24
CA GLY A 49 10.68 17.16 -3.32
C GLY A 49 10.96 15.70 -2.94
N THR A 50 10.87 15.37 -1.65
CA THR A 50 11.12 14.02 -1.13
C THR A 50 10.40 13.83 0.20
N MET A 51 10.31 12.57 0.64
CA MET A 51 9.78 12.25 1.94
C MET A 51 10.68 12.73 3.08
N ARG A 52 10.15 13.56 3.98
CA ARG A 52 10.87 14.15 5.10
C ARG A 52 10.29 13.71 6.45
N MET A 53 10.80 12.59 6.97
CA MET A 53 10.36 12.04 8.26
C MET A 53 10.66 12.96 9.44
N ASP A 54 11.70 13.78 9.34
CA ASP A 54 12.02 14.84 10.31
C ASP A 54 10.90 15.87 10.41
N ILE A 55 10.37 16.32 9.26
CA ILE A 55 9.26 17.27 9.20
C ILE A 55 7.96 16.62 9.70
N LEU A 56 7.66 15.40 9.28
CA LEU A 56 6.44 14.72 9.74
C LEU A 56 6.43 14.50 11.26
N ARG A 57 7.59 14.29 11.88
CA ARG A 57 7.66 14.17 13.35
C ARG A 57 7.32 15.47 14.08
N THR A 58 7.46 16.62 13.43
CA THR A 58 7.13 17.92 14.02
C THR A 58 5.73 18.40 13.63
N THR A 59 5.31 18.17 12.39
CA THR A 59 4.04 18.69 11.86
C THR A 59 2.88 17.72 11.97
N ASN A 60 3.13 16.41 11.91
CA ASN A 60 2.10 15.36 11.84
C ASN A 60 2.56 14.10 12.60
N LEU A 61 2.71 14.23 13.92
CA LEU A 61 3.32 13.20 14.78
C LEU A 61 2.63 11.83 14.66
N ASP A 62 1.30 11.81 14.56
CA ASP A 62 0.54 10.56 14.45
C ASP A 62 0.77 9.87 13.10
N VAL A 63 0.82 10.62 12.00
CA VAL A 63 1.19 10.10 10.66
C VAL A 63 2.60 9.52 10.72
N ALA A 64 3.56 10.25 11.29
CA ALA A 64 4.93 9.78 11.46
C ALA A 64 5.01 8.48 12.30
N ARG A 65 4.20 8.37 13.35
CA ARG A 65 4.12 7.16 14.19
C ARG A 65 3.56 5.98 13.40
N ARG A 66 2.48 6.17 12.64
CA ARG A 66 1.88 5.11 11.80
C ARG A 66 2.86 4.62 10.73
N ILE A 67 3.56 5.52 10.05
CA ILE A 67 4.63 5.16 9.09
C ILE A 67 5.70 4.31 9.77
N ARG A 68 6.16 4.71 10.96
CA ARG A 68 7.18 3.95 11.69
C ARG A 68 6.71 2.53 12.04
N ILE A 69 5.46 2.37 12.46
CA ILE A 69 4.87 1.06 12.78
C ILE A 69 4.80 0.21 11.52
N PHE A 70 4.27 0.77 10.42
CA PHE A 70 4.17 0.07 9.16
C PHE A 70 5.56 -0.34 8.62
N ASN A 71 6.53 0.58 8.62
CA ASN A 71 7.88 0.29 8.13
C ASN A 71 8.55 -0.84 8.91
N ARG A 72 8.33 -0.94 10.23
CA ARG A 72 8.85 -2.06 11.02
C ARG A 72 8.31 -3.40 10.55
N ARG A 73 7.00 -3.47 10.27
CA ARG A 73 6.35 -4.67 9.73
C ARG A 73 6.86 -4.98 8.33
N TYR A 74 6.93 -3.98 7.46
CA TYR A 74 7.46 -4.11 6.11
C TYR A 74 8.92 -4.58 6.10
N ASP A 75 9.77 -4.04 6.98
CA ASP A 75 11.20 -4.39 7.06
C ASP A 75 11.44 -5.81 7.59
N SER A 76 10.52 -6.37 8.39
CA SER A 76 10.59 -7.77 8.84
C SER A 76 10.21 -8.79 7.76
N LEU A 77 9.63 -8.34 6.66
CA LEU A 77 9.22 -9.23 5.57
C LEU A 77 10.42 -9.71 4.74
N SER A 78 10.30 -10.92 4.22
CA SER A 78 11.21 -11.44 3.21
C SER A 78 11.20 -10.58 1.94
N HIS A 79 12.26 -10.70 1.14
CA HIS A 79 12.35 -9.95 -0.12
C HIS A 79 11.16 -10.22 -1.05
N ARG A 80 10.64 -11.45 -1.11
CA ARG A 80 9.50 -11.82 -1.97
C ARG A 80 8.20 -11.19 -1.50
N GLU A 81 7.97 -11.14 -0.18
CA GLU A 81 6.80 -10.49 0.43
C GLU A 81 6.82 -8.98 0.18
N ARG A 82 7.98 -8.34 0.37
CA ARG A 82 8.16 -6.91 0.06
C ARG A 82 7.91 -6.63 -1.41
N SER A 83 8.46 -7.43 -2.31
CA SER A 83 8.21 -7.28 -3.76
C SER A 83 6.73 -7.43 -4.13
N PHE A 84 5.98 -8.27 -3.43
CA PHE A 84 4.53 -8.36 -3.61
C PHE A 84 3.80 -7.12 -3.11
N LEU A 85 4.16 -6.60 -1.93
CA LEU A 85 3.63 -5.33 -1.42
C LEU A 85 3.96 -4.15 -2.33
N ASP A 86 5.17 -4.10 -2.90
CA ASP A 86 5.57 -3.05 -3.84
C ASP A 86 4.68 -3.05 -5.08
N LYS A 87 4.26 -4.23 -5.57
CA LYS A 87 3.25 -4.32 -6.64
C LYS A 87 1.91 -3.75 -6.21
N MET A 88 1.48 -4.00 -4.97
CA MET A 88 0.25 -3.41 -4.43
C MET A 88 0.31 -1.88 -4.44
N PHE A 89 1.46 -1.29 -4.04
CA PHE A 89 1.64 0.16 -4.09
C PHE A 89 1.56 0.68 -5.52
N ASN A 90 2.22 0.03 -6.47
CA ASN A 90 2.15 0.40 -7.87
C ASN A 90 0.72 0.35 -8.42
N TYR A 91 -0.04 -0.70 -8.14
CA TYR A 91 -1.44 -0.78 -8.58
C TYR A 91 -2.34 0.24 -7.90
N ALA A 92 -2.13 0.54 -6.61
CA ALA A 92 -2.87 1.58 -5.92
C ALA A 92 -2.58 2.96 -6.52
N VAL A 93 -1.33 3.21 -6.93
CA VAL A 93 -0.94 4.42 -7.67
C VAL A 93 -1.60 4.46 -9.04
N SER A 94 -1.53 3.38 -9.82
CA SER A 94 -2.18 3.36 -11.14
C SER A 94 -3.69 3.54 -11.06
N GLU A 95 -4.34 2.96 -10.05
CA GLU A 95 -5.77 3.15 -9.82
C GLU A 95 -6.13 4.59 -9.45
N ARG A 96 -5.29 5.28 -8.67
CA ARG A 96 -5.64 6.59 -8.09
C ARG A 96 -5.05 7.79 -8.81
N ILE A 97 -3.85 7.66 -9.34
CA ILE A 97 -3.07 8.74 -9.95
C ILE A 97 -3.18 8.63 -11.47
N ASP A 98 -2.94 7.44 -12.02
CA ASP A 98 -2.95 7.23 -13.48
C ASP A 98 -4.39 7.06 -14.03
N GLY A 99 -5.37 6.86 -13.15
CA GLY A 99 -6.78 6.69 -13.51
C GLY A 99 -7.09 5.34 -14.14
N GLU A 100 -6.26 4.31 -13.92
CA GLU A 100 -6.57 2.95 -14.38
C GLU A 100 -7.88 2.44 -13.74
N PRO A 101 -8.74 1.75 -14.50
CA PRO A 101 -9.99 1.21 -13.95
C PRO A 101 -9.73 0.24 -12.78
N GLN A 102 -10.47 0.43 -11.67
CA GLN A 102 -10.34 -0.41 -10.47
C GLN A 102 -10.50 -1.90 -10.76
N SER A 103 -11.43 -2.26 -11.64
CA SER A 103 -11.65 -3.65 -12.05
C SER A 103 -10.42 -4.27 -12.70
N GLN A 104 -9.63 -3.48 -13.44
CA GLN A 104 -8.42 -3.93 -14.12
C GLN A 104 -7.25 -4.05 -13.15
N THR A 105 -6.99 -3.03 -12.33
CA THR A 105 -5.92 -3.07 -11.32
C THR A 105 -6.16 -4.18 -10.31
N TRP A 106 -7.40 -4.32 -9.83
CA TRP A 106 -7.82 -5.38 -8.92
C TRP A 106 -7.61 -6.77 -9.52
N SER A 107 -8.12 -7.02 -10.74
CA SER A 107 -7.98 -8.33 -11.39
C SER A 107 -6.51 -8.70 -11.62
N ARG A 108 -5.69 -7.75 -12.07
CA ARG A 108 -4.24 -7.96 -12.25
C ARG A 108 -3.55 -8.27 -10.93
N PHE A 109 -3.90 -7.54 -9.87
CA PHE A 109 -3.32 -7.78 -8.55
C PHE A 109 -3.75 -9.13 -7.95
N GLN A 110 -5.01 -9.55 -8.14
CA GLN A 110 -5.48 -10.89 -7.78
C GLN A 110 -4.70 -12.00 -8.49
N ILE A 111 -4.36 -11.83 -9.78
CA ILE A 111 -3.52 -12.79 -10.51
C ILE A 111 -2.14 -12.90 -9.86
N HIS A 112 -1.52 -11.77 -9.49
CA HIS A 112 -0.24 -11.80 -8.78
C HIS A 112 -0.33 -12.52 -7.44
N TYR A 113 -1.42 -12.31 -6.70
CA TYR A 113 -1.66 -12.97 -5.41
C TYR A 113 -1.85 -14.49 -5.56
N ARG A 114 -2.63 -14.93 -6.56
CA ARG A 114 -2.85 -16.36 -6.86
C ARG A 114 -1.58 -17.08 -7.33
N ASN A 115 -0.64 -16.34 -7.92
CA ASN A 115 0.65 -16.87 -8.34
C ASN A 115 1.69 -16.94 -7.21
N LEU A 116 1.36 -16.50 -6.00
CA LEU A 116 2.22 -16.68 -4.83
C LEU A 116 2.27 -18.15 -4.42
N SER A 117 3.41 -18.59 -3.90
CA SER A 117 3.49 -19.92 -3.31
C SER A 117 2.63 -19.99 -2.03
N PRO A 118 2.11 -21.17 -1.66
CA PRO A 118 1.29 -21.32 -0.46
C PRO A 118 1.95 -20.77 0.82
N PRO A 119 3.24 -21.04 1.11
CA PRO A 119 3.89 -20.49 2.31
C PRO A 119 3.95 -18.95 2.32
N LEU A 120 4.14 -18.36 1.14
CA LEU A 120 4.22 -16.91 0.97
C LEU A 120 2.84 -16.25 1.18
N CYS A 121 1.79 -16.89 0.66
CA CYS A 121 0.41 -16.48 0.86
C CYS A 121 0.02 -16.57 2.35
N SER A 122 0.33 -17.68 3.02
CA SER A 122 0.05 -17.85 4.46
C SER A 122 0.79 -16.83 5.32
N SER A 123 2.06 -16.55 5.01
CA SER A 123 2.86 -15.56 5.74
C SER A 123 2.29 -14.14 5.56
N LEU A 124 1.95 -13.75 4.33
CA LEU A 124 1.31 -12.46 4.05
C LEU A 124 -0.07 -12.32 4.71
N LEU A 125 -0.88 -13.38 4.74
CA LEU A 125 -2.18 -13.37 5.42
C LEU A 125 -2.05 -13.27 6.93
N ALA A 126 -1.06 -13.95 7.52
CA ALA A 126 -0.78 -13.89 8.95
C ALA A 126 -0.34 -12.48 9.36
N GLU A 127 0.52 -11.84 8.55
CA GLU A 127 0.96 -10.47 8.82
C GLU A 127 -0.13 -9.45 8.47
N PHE A 128 -0.84 -9.60 7.35
CA PHE A 128 -1.84 -8.67 6.85
C PHE A 128 -3.16 -9.38 6.48
N PRO A 129 -4.10 -9.54 7.44
CA PRO A 129 -5.36 -10.25 7.22
C PRO A 129 -6.25 -9.68 6.11
N ALA A 130 -6.07 -8.40 5.75
CA ALA A 130 -6.80 -7.74 4.68
C ALA A 130 -6.64 -8.45 3.31
N PHE A 131 -5.55 -9.19 3.09
CA PHE A 131 -5.36 -9.97 1.86
C PHE A 131 -6.38 -11.10 1.66
N SER A 132 -7.15 -11.48 2.69
CA SER A 132 -8.28 -12.40 2.55
C SER A 132 -9.33 -11.94 1.53
N GLN A 133 -9.42 -10.63 1.27
CA GLN A 133 -10.33 -10.04 0.29
C GLN A 133 -9.99 -10.35 -1.16
N LEU A 134 -8.74 -10.75 -1.45
CA LEU A 134 -8.31 -11.09 -2.81
C LEU A 134 -8.89 -12.42 -3.30
N GLY A 135 -9.63 -13.12 -2.44
CA GLY A 135 -10.21 -14.44 -2.70
C GLY A 135 -9.20 -15.52 -2.36
N GLY A 136 -9.61 -16.43 -1.48
CA GLY A 136 -8.79 -17.53 -1.03
C GLY A 136 -8.38 -18.46 -2.17
N LEU A 137 -7.10 -18.83 -2.18
CA LEU A 137 -6.74 -20.18 -2.58
C LEU A 137 -7.51 -21.11 -1.64
N SER A 138 -8.55 -21.75 -2.13
CA SER A 138 -9.08 -22.95 -1.48
C SER A 138 -7.96 -23.98 -1.56
N PHE A 139 -7.15 -24.08 -0.50
CA PHE A 139 -6.28 -25.22 -0.30
C PHE A 139 -7.18 -26.36 0.19
N TYR A 140 -7.82 -27.05 -0.76
CA TYR A 140 -8.32 -28.40 -0.56
C TYR A 140 -7.25 -29.40 -1.01
#